data_AF-A0A813KTI1-F1
#
_entry.id   AF-A0A813KTI1-F1
#
_cell.length_a   1.000
_cell.length_b   1.000
_cell.length_c   1.000
_cell.angle_alpha   90.00
_cell.angle_beta   90.00
_cell.angle_gamma   90.00
#
_symmetry.space_group_name_H-M   'P 1'
#
loop_
_entity.id
_entity.type
_entity.pdbx_description
1 polymer ?
#
loop_
_entity_poly.entity_id
_entity_poly.type
_entity_poly.pdbx_seq_one_letter_code
_entity_poly.pdbx_strand_id
1 'polypeptide(L)'
;DLGVNEQRAAGGAPVYLFKTKLLLEALETAKPEEVFVISDVDIQFLEKVMPFVREGIADRDLCAQREFTHLGVNIGFMAIRRTDASLRFWHQVLDDLPSGRQDQRIVNNLLYAPPASSLGLRWGCFPPQLWASSQAYDGGGVPEGVVLHHANWIVRDMPSGGGGVASDPSQKLAQLQELRRAVEMDDRAAQRRLGSSLAEDPEIRVYHRRIIFGKLLFG
;
A
#
# COMPACT_ATOMS: atom_id res chain seq x y z
N ASP A 1 -0.84 -20.78 17.43
CA ASP A 1 -0.85 -19.50 18.12
C ASP A 1 -0.11 -18.49 17.26
N LEU A 2 -0.85 -17.51 16.70
CA LEU A 2 -0.32 -16.54 15.73
C LEU A 2 0.23 -15.26 16.40
N GLY A 3 0.31 -15.23 17.74
CA GLY A 3 0.95 -14.13 18.47
C GLY A 3 0.21 -12.79 18.33
N VAL A 4 -1.11 -12.82 18.08
CA VAL A 4 -1.94 -11.62 18.00
C VAL A 4 -2.02 -11.01 19.39
N ASN A 5 -1.25 -9.95 19.61
CA ASN A 5 -1.31 -9.16 20.83
C ASN A 5 -2.31 -8.01 20.63
N GLU A 6 -3.44 -8.07 21.32
CA GLU A 6 -4.52 -7.07 21.27
C GLU A 6 -4.05 -5.65 21.64
N GLN A 7 -2.89 -5.50 22.27
CA GLN A 7 -2.31 -4.21 22.67
C GLN A 7 -1.33 -3.63 21.63
N ARG A 8 -1.05 -4.32 20.52
CA ARG A 8 -0.14 -3.81 19.48
C ARG A 8 -0.93 -3.17 18.33
N ALA A 9 -0.89 -1.83 18.29
CA ALA A 9 -1.31 -1.07 17.12
C ALA A 9 -0.33 -1.29 15.94
N ALA A 10 -0.80 -0.97 14.74
CA ALA A 10 -0.29 -1.37 13.42
C ALA A 10 1.25 -1.37 13.23
N GLY A 11 1.76 -2.48 12.68
CA GLY A 11 3.12 -2.60 12.13
C GLY A 11 4.05 -3.60 12.87
N GLY A 12 5.20 -3.87 12.24
CA GLY A 12 6.23 -4.75 12.80
C GLY A 12 6.20 -6.18 12.26
N ALA A 13 7.31 -6.92 12.48
CA ALA A 13 7.53 -8.24 11.89
C ALA A 13 6.39 -9.26 12.09
N PRO A 14 5.73 -9.35 13.27
CA PRO A 14 4.61 -10.26 13.44
C PRO A 14 3.41 -9.92 12.55
N VAL A 15 3.11 -8.63 12.36
CA VAL A 15 1.99 -8.17 11.51
C VAL A 15 2.30 -8.47 10.04
N TYR A 16 3.52 -8.19 9.59
CA TYR A 16 3.96 -8.51 8.24
C TYR A 16 3.87 -10.02 7.96
N LEU A 17 4.35 -10.84 8.90
CA LEU A 17 4.27 -12.30 8.81
C LEU A 17 2.82 -12.79 8.77
N PHE A 18 1.95 -12.26 9.62
CA PHE A 18 0.54 -12.60 9.64
C PHE A 18 -0.14 -12.25 8.30
N LYS A 19 0.05 -11.02 7.80
CA LYS A 19 -0.53 -10.55 6.54
C LYS A 19 -0.07 -11.41 5.36
N THR A 20 1.24 -11.69 5.26
CA THR A 20 1.78 -12.53 4.18
C THR A 20 1.29 -13.97 4.26
N LYS A 21 1.18 -14.57 5.45
CA LYS A 21 0.61 -15.92 5.60
C LYS A 21 -0.86 -15.98 5.23
N LEU A 22 -1.65 -15.00 5.67
CA LEU A 22 -3.07 -14.93 5.31
C LEU A 22 -3.27 -14.80 3.80
N LEU A 23 -2.41 -14.02 3.14
CA LEU A 23 -2.43 -13.88 1.68
C LEU A 23 -2.08 -15.21 0.99
N LEU A 24 -1.03 -15.90 1.45
CA LEU A 24 -0.66 -17.21 0.90
C LEU A 24 -1.76 -18.25 1.08
N GLU A 25 -2.38 -18.31 2.26
CA GLU A 25 -3.53 -19.19 2.53
C GLU A 25 -4.69 -18.90 1.56
N ALA A 26 -4.98 -17.62 1.32
CA ALA A 26 -5.98 -17.21 0.32
C ALA A 26 -5.60 -17.67 -1.10
N LEU A 27 -4.33 -17.57 -1.51
CA LEU A 27 -3.87 -18.07 -2.81
C LEU A 27 -3.95 -19.59 -2.94
N GLU A 28 -3.57 -20.31 -1.89
CA GLU A 28 -3.52 -21.78 -1.88
C GLU A 28 -4.91 -22.39 -1.93
N THR A 29 -5.90 -21.72 -1.32
CA THR A 29 -7.30 -22.18 -1.25
C THR A 29 -8.17 -21.67 -2.39
N ALA A 30 -7.80 -20.57 -3.05
CA ALA A 30 -8.49 -20.04 -4.21
C ALA A 30 -8.40 -20.96 -5.43
N LYS A 31 -9.44 -20.93 -6.26
CA LYS A 31 -9.48 -21.69 -7.52
C LYS A 31 -8.44 -21.12 -8.50
N PRO A 32 -7.91 -21.95 -9.43
CA PRO A 32 -7.13 -21.45 -10.56
C PRO A 32 -7.80 -20.25 -11.24
N GLU A 33 -7.03 -19.19 -11.48
CA GLU A 33 -7.48 -17.93 -12.10
C GLU A 33 -8.46 -17.07 -11.27
N GLU A 34 -8.82 -17.47 -10.06
CA GLU A 34 -9.65 -16.66 -9.17
C GLU A 34 -8.91 -15.38 -8.76
N VAL A 35 -9.63 -14.26 -8.74
CA VAL A 35 -9.09 -12.97 -8.35
C VAL A 35 -9.71 -12.57 -7.00
N PHE A 36 -8.86 -12.19 -6.05
CA PHE A 36 -9.28 -11.61 -4.78
C PHE A 36 -8.62 -10.25 -4.55
N VAL A 37 -9.22 -9.48 -3.65
CA VAL A 37 -8.74 -8.14 -3.26
C VAL A 37 -8.30 -8.20 -1.81
N ILE A 38 -7.13 -7.64 -1.53
CA ILE A 38 -6.67 -7.34 -0.17
C ILE A 38 -6.79 -5.84 0.06
N SER A 39 -7.29 -5.48 1.24
CA SER A 39 -7.44 -4.10 1.70
C SER A 39 -6.99 -4.00 3.14
N ASP A 40 -6.13 -3.05 3.45
CA ASP A 40 -5.88 -2.58 4.80
C ASP A 40 -7.14 -1.90 5.36
N VAL A 41 -7.21 -1.84 6.69
CA VAL A 41 -8.39 -1.35 7.43
C VAL A 41 -8.55 0.17 7.41
N ASP A 42 -7.51 0.89 7.04
CA ASP A 42 -7.44 2.36 6.91
C ASP A 42 -7.65 2.85 5.47
N ILE A 43 -8.26 1.99 4.65
CA ILE A 43 -8.77 2.32 3.33
C ILE A 43 -10.24 2.69 3.43
N GLN A 44 -10.61 3.81 2.78
CA GLN A 44 -12.00 4.16 2.57
C GLN A 44 -12.37 4.09 1.09
N PHE A 45 -13.54 3.49 0.83
CA PHE A 45 -14.19 3.52 -0.47
C PHE A 45 -15.08 4.76 -0.55
N LEU A 46 -14.88 5.55 -1.61
CA LEU A 46 -15.64 6.75 -1.90
C LEU A 46 -16.65 6.49 -3.02
N GLU A 47 -16.31 5.59 -3.95
CA GLU A 47 -17.12 5.20 -5.11
C GLU A 47 -16.97 3.70 -5.44
N LYS A 48 -17.63 3.24 -6.51
CA LYS A 48 -17.50 1.87 -7.01
C LYS A 48 -16.08 1.59 -7.52
N VAL A 49 -15.34 0.80 -6.75
CA VAL A 49 -13.95 0.39 -7.01
C VAL A 49 -13.80 -0.81 -7.95
N MET A 50 -14.78 -1.72 -8.00
CA MET A 50 -14.65 -2.98 -8.76
C MET A 50 -14.37 -2.83 -10.27
N PRO A 51 -14.86 -1.79 -10.99
CA PRO A 51 -14.46 -1.56 -12.37
C PRO A 51 -12.94 -1.38 -12.53
N PHE A 52 -12.32 -0.57 -11.66
CA PHE A 52 -10.86 -0.35 -11.65
C PHE A 52 -10.09 -1.61 -11.30
N VAL A 53 -10.60 -2.42 -10.37
CA VAL A 53 -10.00 -3.72 -10.01
C VAL A 53 -9.98 -4.65 -11.22
N ARG A 54 -11.12 -4.79 -11.91
CA ARG A 54 -11.27 -5.69 -13.06
C ARG A 54 -10.37 -5.27 -14.23
N GLU A 55 -10.31 -3.97 -14.51
CA GLU A 55 -9.43 -3.42 -15.55
C GLU A 55 -7.96 -3.62 -15.19
N GLY A 56 -7.57 -3.28 -13.95
CA GLY A 56 -6.17 -3.37 -13.50
C GLY A 56 -5.61 -4.80 -13.52
N ILE A 57 -6.43 -5.82 -13.24
CA ILE A 57 -6.01 -7.23 -13.17
C ILE A 57 -6.27 -8.03 -14.46
N ALA A 58 -6.87 -7.42 -15.48
CA ALA A 58 -7.40 -8.13 -16.66
C ALA A 58 -6.40 -9.10 -17.30
N ASP A 59 -5.16 -8.65 -17.52
CA ASP A 59 -4.06 -9.37 -18.15
C ASP A 59 -2.86 -9.61 -17.20
N ARG A 60 -3.10 -9.45 -15.90
CA ARG A 60 -2.06 -9.47 -14.86
C ARG A 60 -2.34 -10.51 -13.79
N ASP A 61 -1.28 -10.85 -13.07
CA ASP A 61 -1.30 -11.73 -11.92
C ASP A 61 -1.42 -10.92 -10.62
N LEU A 62 -0.90 -9.69 -10.62
CA LEU A 62 -0.95 -8.72 -9.50
C LEU A 62 -1.25 -7.31 -10.02
N CYS A 63 -2.14 -6.58 -9.36
CA CYS A 63 -2.30 -5.15 -9.54
C CYS A 63 -2.33 -4.47 -8.17
N ALA A 64 -1.41 -3.54 -7.93
CA ALA A 64 -1.25 -2.89 -6.64
C ALA A 64 -1.57 -1.39 -6.70
N GLN A 65 -1.89 -0.79 -5.56
CA GLN A 65 -1.95 0.66 -5.45
C GLN A 65 -0.55 1.26 -5.64
N ARG A 66 -0.47 2.47 -6.20
CA ARG A 66 0.78 3.22 -6.28
C ARG A 66 1.18 3.72 -4.90
N GLU A 67 2.44 3.54 -4.53
CA GLU A 67 2.97 4.17 -3.32
C GLU A 67 3.19 5.67 -3.58
N PHE A 68 4.03 6.00 -4.56
CA PHE A 68 4.18 7.36 -5.07
C PHE A 68 3.78 7.40 -6.55
N THR A 69 3.60 8.60 -7.12
CA THR A 69 3.11 8.77 -8.50
C THR A 69 3.92 7.95 -9.51
N HIS A 70 5.25 7.95 -9.34
CA HIS A 70 6.19 7.32 -10.27
C HIS A 70 7.03 6.20 -9.66
N LEU A 71 6.79 5.84 -8.40
CA LEU A 71 7.65 4.93 -7.68
C LEU A 71 6.89 4.05 -6.71
N GLY A 72 7.18 2.76 -6.84
CA GLY A 72 6.83 1.77 -5.85
C GLY A 72 5.35 1.42 -5.84
N VAL A 73 5.07 0.30 -5.20
CA VAL A 73 3.71 -0.17 -4.94
C VAL A 73 3.42 -0.09 -3.44
N ASN A 74 2.19 0.29 -3.14
CA ASN A 74 1.60 0.16 -1.83
C ASN A 74 0.84 -1.18 -1.79
N ILE A 75 1.12 -2.00 -0.77
CA ILE A 75 0.50 -3.33 -0.63
C ILE A 75 -0.71 -3.34 0.29
N GLY A 76 -1.22 -2.17 0.66
CA GLY A 76 -2.44 -2.01 1.44
C GLY A 76 -3.69 -2.21 0.60
N PHE A 77 -3.65 -1.91 -0.71
CA PHE A 77 -4.74 -2.27 -1.63
C PHE A 77 -4.19 -2.99 -2.86
N MET A 78 -4.58 -4.24 -3.06
CA MET A 78 -4.11 -5.06 -4.18
C MET A 78 -5.21 -5.97 -4.71
N ALA A 79 -5.21 -6.22 -6.01
CA ALA A 79 -5.89 -7.35 -6.63
C ALA A 79 -4.86 -8.40 -7.02
N ILE A 80 -5.14 -9.66 -6.70
CA ILE A 80 -4.23 -10.78 -6.94
C ILE A 80 -5.04 -11.89 -7.61
N ARG A 81 -4.51 -12.38 -8.73
CA ARG A 81 -5.00 -13.57 -9.42
C ARG A 81 -4.24 -14.78 -8.92
N ARG A 82 -4.96 -15.86 -8.64
CA ARG A 82 -4.37 -17.15 -8.28
C ARG A 82 -3.74 -17.80 -9.50
N THR A 83 -2.43 -17.61 -9.65
CA THR A 83 -1.56 -18.26 -10.63
C THR A 83 -0.33 -18.86 -9.94
N ASP A 84 0.37 -19.76 -10.61
CA ASP A 84 1.62 -20.31 -10.07
C ASP A 84 2.70 -19.23 -9.90
N ALA A 85 2.68 -18.19 -10.73
CA ALA A 85 3.58 -17.05 -10.60
C ALA A 85 3.28 -16.24 -9.32
N SER A 86 2.00 -16.00 -9.00
CA SER A 86 1.59 -15.36 -7.74
C SER A 86 2.02 -16.19 -6.53
N LEU A 87 1.82 -17.52 -6.55
CA LEU A 87 2.25 -18.39 -5.45
C LEU A 87 3.77 -18.33 -5.23
N ARG A 88 4.57 -18.53 -6.30
CA ARG A 88 6.04 -18.43 -6.20
C ARG A 88 6.49 -17.07 -5.67
N PHE A 89 5.88 -15.99 -6.16
CA PHE A 89 6.19 -14.64 -5.70
C PHE A 89 5.95 -14.47 -4.21
N TRP A 90 4.78 -14.87 -3.71
CA TRP A 90 4.43 -14.67 -2.30
C TRP A 90 5.16 -15.64 -1.35
N HIS A 91 5.53 -16.83 -1.81
CA HIS A 91 6.46 -17.68 -1.06
C HIS A 91 7.83 -17.01 -0.93
N GLN A 92 8.37 -16.43 -2.01
CA GLN A 92 9.63 -15.68 -1.92
C GLN A 92 9.52 -14.47 -0.98
N VAL A 93 8.38 -13.77 -0.95
CA VAL A 93 8.13 -12.70 0.02
C VAL A 93 8.17 -13.24 1.45
N LEU A 94 7.51 -14.37 1.71
CA LEU A 94 7.50 -15.02 3.02
C LEU A 94 8.91 -15.44 3.47
N ASP A 95 9.71 -15.99 2.56
CA ASP A 95 11.09 -16.44 2.83
C ASP A 95 12.03 -15.28 3.15
N ASP A 96 11.78 -14.10 2.58
CA ASP A 96 12.58 -12.88 2.81
C ASP A 96 12.19 -12.13 4.09
N LEU A 97 11.00 -12.37 4.67
CA LEU A 97 10.49 -11.66 5.87
C LEU A 97 11.37 -11.79 7.12
N PRO A 98 11.97 -12.95 7.46
CA PRO A 98 12.84 -13.10 8.62
C PRO A 98 14.04 -12.15 8.66
N SER A 99 14.37 -11.49 7.53
CA SER A 99 15.42 -10.46 7.46
C SER A 99 15.11 -9.17 8.25
N GLY A 100 13.94 -9.07 8.88
CA GLY A 100 13.52 -7.90 9.66
C GLY A 100 13.13 -6.70 8.79
N ARG A 101 13.01 -6.91 7.48
CA ARG A 101 12.54 -5.89 6.52
C ARG A 101 11.03 -5.81 6.55
N GLN A 102 10.51 -4.64 6.14
CA GLN A 102 9.08 -4.46 5.91
C GLN A 102 8.65 -5.27 4.67
N ASP A 103 7.50 -5.94 4.74
CA ASP A 103 6.88 -6.67 3.63
C ASP A 103 6.78 -5.84 2.36
N GLN A 104 6.31 -4.59 2.45
CA GLN A 104 6.22 -3.69 1.30
C GLN A 104 7.58 -3.47 0.65
N ARG A 105 8.66 -3.37 1.43
CA ARG A 105 10.02 -3.21 0.88
C ARG A 105 10.49 -4.48 0.17
N ILE A 106 10.16 -5.66 0.70
CA ILE A 106 10.47 -6.93 0.05
C ILE A 106 9.71 -7.03 -1.27
N VAL A 107 8.40 -6.77 -1.27
CA VAL A 107 7.55 -6.77 -2.47
C VAL A 107 8.10 -5.81 -3.52
N ASN A 108 8.39 -4.56 -3.15
CA ASN A 108 8.98 -3.59 -4.08
C ASN A 108 10.33 -4.06 -4.63
N ASN A 109 11.23 -4.60 -3.79
CA ASN A 109 12.50 -5.13 -4.28
C ASN A 109 12.30 -6.27 -5.28
N LEU A 110 11.37 -7.19 -5.00
CA LEU A 110 11.12 -8.31 -5.91
C LEU A 110 10.51 -7.84 -7.23
N LEU A 111 9.53 -6.93 -7.20
CA LEU A 111 8.85 -6.40 -8.38
C LEU A 111 9.75 -5.59 -9.31
N TYR A 112 10.64 -4.78 -8.74
CA TYR A 112 11.50 -3.86 -9.50
C TYR A 112 12.91 -4.39 -9.78
N ALA A 113 13.31 -5.50 -9.15
CA ALA A 113 14.58 -6.14 -9.49
C ALA A 113 14.37 -7.18 -10.61
N PRO A 114 15.45 -7.59 -11.33
CA PRO A 114 15.38 -8.67 -12.31
C PRO A 114 14.67 -9.97 -11.85
N PRO A 115 14.64 -10.33 -10.56
CA PRO A 115 13.91 -11.51 -10.09
C PRO A 115 12.40 -11.54 -10.40
N ALA A 116 11.65 -10.43 -10.50
CA ALA A 116 10.23 -10.53 -10.83
C ALA A 116 9.97 -11.14 -12.21
N SER A 117 10.80 -10.81 -13.20
CA SER A 117 10.71 -11.45 -14.52
C SER A 117 11.10 -12.93 -14.45
N SER A 118 12.06 -13.30 -13.57
CA SER A 118 12.41 -14.71 -13.34
C SER A 118 11.31 -15.52 -12.65
N LEU A 119 10.44 -14.88 -11.88
CA LEU A 119 9.28 -15.52 -11.25
C LEU A 119 8.10 -15.66 -12.21
N GLY A 120 8.14 -14.96 -13.35
CA GLY A 120 7.09 -14.94 -14.36
C GLY A 120 5.85 -14.16 -13.96
N LEU A 121 5.95 -13.29 -12.95
CA LEU A 121 4.81 -12.51 -12.46
C LEU A 121 4.54 -11.32 -13.38
N ARG A 122 3.34 -11.26 -13.97
CA ARG A 122 2.83 -10.07 -14.66
C ARG A 122 2.15 -9.17 -13.65
N TRP A 123 2.65 -7.95 -13.52
CA TRP A 123 2.12 -7.02 -12.53
C TRP A 123 1.97 -5.60 -13.07
N GLY A 124 1.24 -4.79 -12.33
CA GLY A 124 1.05 -3.37 -12.65
C GLY A 124 0.49 -2.60 -11.47
N CYS A 125 0.18 -1.33 -11.71
CA CYS A 125 -0.44 -0.47 -10.71
C CYS A 125 -1.83 -0.04 -11.16
N PHE A 126 -2.72 0.14 -10.18
CA PHE A 126 -3.99 0.81 -10.38
C PHE A 126 -3.80 2.25 -10.89
N PRO A 127 -4.84 2.84 -11.51
CA PRO A 127 -4.78 4.23 -11.92
C PRO A 127 -4.85 5.17 -10.71
N PRO A 128 -4.47 6.45 -10.87
CA PRO A 128 -4.31 7.38 -9.75
C PRO A 128 -5.54 7.53 -8.85
N GLN A 129 -6.75 7.31 -9.37
CA GLN A 129 -8.01 7.39 -8.62
C GLN A 129 -8.08 6.43 -7.43
N LEU A 130 -7.27 5.36 -7.42
CA LEU A 130 -7.05 4.52 -6.24
C LEU A 130 -5.87 5.11 -5.46
N TRP A 131 -6.16 6.15 -4.70
CA TRP A 131 -5.16 7.09 -4.23
C TRP A 131 -4.64 6.75 -2.83
N ALA A 132 -3.32 6.77 -2.68
CA ALA A 132 -2.64 6.73 -1.38
C ALA A 132 -2.13 8.12 -1.02
N SER A 133 -2.22 8.50 0.25
CA SER A 133 -1.82 9.84 0.70
C SER A 133 -0.36 10.18 0.36
N SER A 134 0.51 9.17 0.35
CA SER A 134 1.91 9.33 -0.05
C SER A 134 2.09 9.85 -1.48
N GLN A 135 1.15 9.63 -2.39
CA GLN A 135 1.19 10.16 -3.76
C GLN A 135 1.10 11.70 -3.80
N ALA A 136 0.66 12.36 -2.72
CA ALA A 136 0.70 13.83 -2.62
C ALA A 136 2.12 14.39 -2.76
N TYR A 137 3.13 13.66 -2.29
CA TYR A 137 4.52 14.11 -2.24
C TYR A 137 5.12 14.41 -3.63
N ASP A 138 4.78 13.60 -4.64
CA ASP A 138 5.26 13.75 -6.02
C ASP A 138 4.44 14.78 -6.82
N GLY A 139 3.79 15.72 -6.13
CA GLY A 139 2.92 16.73 -6.75
C GLY A 139 1.61 16.18 -7.30
N GLY A 140 1.26 14.93 -6.97
CA GLY A 140 0.04 14.27 -7.48
C GLY A 140 -1.26 14.87 -6.95
N GLY A 141 -1.22 15.55 -5.80
CA GLY A 141 -2.42 16.04 -5.11
C GLY A 141 -3.47 14.95 -4.88
N VAL A 142 -4.69 15.34 -4.54
CA VAL A 142 -5.85 14.43 -4.61
C VAL A 142 -6.31 14.40 -6.07
N PRO A 143 -6.37 13.22 -6.73
CA PRO A 143 -6.74 13.11 -8.13
C PRO A 143 -8.22 13.43 -8.35
N GLU A 144 -8.53 13.97 -9.53
CA GLU A 144 -9.91 14.14 -9.95
C GLU A 144 -10.60 12.77 -10.05
N GLY A 145 -11.84 12.69 -9.56
CA GLY A 145 -12.59 11.44 -9.51
C GLY A 145 -11.97 10.36 -8.62
N VAL A 146 -11.30 10.73 -7.51
CA VAL A 146 -10.82 9.77 -6.50
C VAL A 146 -11.95 8.84 -6.05
N VAL A 147 -11.72 7.53 -6.14
CA VAL A 147 -12.72 6.49 -5.82
C VAL A 147 -12.38 5.69 -4.57
N LEU A 148 -11.10 5.70 -4.19
CA LEU A 148 -10.55 5.01 -3.03
C LEU A 148 -9.44 5.88 -2.44
N HIS A 149 -9.42 5.99 -1.12
CA HIS A 149 -8.36 6.67 -0.39
C HIS A 149 -7.76 5.75 0.67
N HIS A 150 -6.45 5.59 0.61
CA HIS A 150 -5.65 4.92 1.62
C HIS A 150 -4.89 5.97 2.43
N ALA A 151 -5.23 6.13 3.71
CA ALA A 151 -4.53 6.99 4.67
C ALA A 151 -3.24 6.31 5.18
N ASN A 152 -2.38 5.90 4.24
CA ASN A 152 -1.19 5.08 4.48
C ASN A 152 -0.06 5.83 5.20
N TRP A 153 -0.25 7.13 5.41
CA TRP A 153 0.73 8.03 5.98
C TRP A 153 0.06 8.93 7.03
N ILE A 154 0.74 9.16 8.16
CA ILE A 154 0.34 10.15 9.16
C ILE A 154 1.55 10.94 9.64
N VAL A 155 1.32 12.25 9.82
CA VAL A 155 2.24 13.21 10.41
C VAL A 155 2.52 12.80 11.84
N ARG A 156 3.65 12.13 12.09
CA ARG A 156 4.06 11.95 13.49
C ARG A 156 4.94 13.10 13.94
N ASP A 157 4.56 13.71 15.05
CA ASP A 157 5.53 14.22 16.02
C ASP A 157 6.22 13.01 16.68
N MET A 158 7.12 12.35 15.98
CA MET A 158 8.03 11.41 16.65
C MET A 158 9.12 12.23 17.31
N PRO A 159 9.29 12.17 18.65
CA PRO A 159 10.53 12.60 19.26
C PRO A 159 11.66 11.86 18.55
N SER A 160 12.60 12.61 18.02
CA SER A 160 13.78 12.15 17.30
C SER A 160 14.49 11.04 18.08
N GLY A 161 14.19 9.77 17.76
CA GLY A 161 14.90 8.61 18.31
C GLY A 161 14.06 7.40 18.72
N GLY A 162 12.73 7.49 18.85
CA GLY A 162 11.91 6.36 19.31
C GLY A 162 11.23 5.62 18.16
N GLY A 163 11.51 4.34 17.96
CA GLY A 163 10.74 3.43 17.09
C GLY A 163 9.34 3.12 17.62
N GLY A 164 8.59 4.16 18.04
CA GLY A 164 7.24 4.01 18.57
C GLY A 164 6.28 3.47 17.51
N VAL A 165 5.27 2.74 17.94
CA VAL A 165 4.09 2.42 17.15
C VAL A 165 3.11 3.58 17.33
N ALA A 166 2.46 4.05 16.26
CA ALA A 166 1.40 5.04 16.38
C ALA A 166 0.22 4.34 17.04
N SER A 167 -0.02 4.67 18.30
CA SER A 167 -1.16 4.17 19.06
C SER A 167 -2.41 5.01 18.85
N ASP A 168 -2.28 6.25 18.36
CA ASP A 168 -3.40 7.15 18.12
C ASP A 168 -3.82 7.16 16.63
N PRO A 169 -4.99 6.60 16.28
CA PRO A 169 -5.51 6.65 14.92
C PRO A 169 -6.18 7.98 14.55
N SER A 170 -6.30 8.94 15.49
CA SER A 170 -7.06 10.18 15.32
C SER A 170 -6.68 10.96 14.06
N GLN A 171 -5.39 11.04 13.74
CA GLN A 171 -4.90 11.75 12.56
C GLN A 171 -5.33 11.08 11.25
N LYS A 172 -5.25 9.73 11.17
CA LYS A 172 -5.76 8.97 10.00
C LYS A 172 -7.25 9.20 9.86
N LEU A 173 -7.99 9.12 10.97
CA LEU A 173 -9.43 9.32 10.97
C LEU A 173 -9.81 10.74 10.52
N ALA A 174 -9.11 11.77 11.00
CA ALA A 174 -9.33 13.15 10.58
C ALA A 174 -9.09 13.33 9.08
N GLN A 175 -8.00 12.78 8.55
CA GLN A 175 -7.67 12.83 7.14
C GLN A 175 -8.72 12.09 6.27
N LEU A 176 -9.15 10.90 6.70
CA LEU A 176 -10.20 10.13 6.02
C LEU A 176 -11.52 10.93 5.97
N GLN A 177 -11.92 11.52 7.11
CA GLN A 177 -13.13 12.33 7.23
C GLN A 177 -13.07 13.62 6.40
N GLU A 178 -11.92 14.30 6.37
CA GLU A 178 -11.74 15.52 5.58
C GLU A 178 -11.92 15.24 4.09
N LEU A 179 -11.24 14.21 3.56
CA LEU A 179 -11.37 13.88 2.14
C LEU A 179 -12.78 13.40 1.79
N ARG A 180 -13.40 12.60 2.65
CA ARG A 180 -14.78 12.13 2.45
C ARG A 180 -15.74 13.30 2.32
N ARG A 181 -15.71 14.26 3.26
CA ARG A 181 -16.53 15.47 3.19
C ARG A 181 -16.27 16.24 1.90
N ALA A 182 -15.00 16.41 1.52
CA ALA A 182 -14.64 17.15 0.31
C ALA A 182 -15.11 16.45 -0.99
N VAL A 183 -15.22 15.13 -1.01
CA VAL A 183 -15.78 14.39 -2.16
C VAL A 183 -17.29 14.44 -2.16
N GLU A 184 -17.95 14.22 -1.02
CA GLU A 184 -19.42 14.28 -0.90
C GLU A 184 -19.99 15.67 -1.24
N MET A 185 -19.24 16.73 -0.99
CA MET A 185 -19.60 18.11 -1.33
C MET A 185 -19.11 18.56 -2.71
N ASP A 186 -18.39 17.72 -3.45
CA ASP A 186 -17.63 18.08 -4.67
C ASP A 186 -16.74 19.33 -4.48
N ASP A 187 -16.20 19.52 -3.27
CA ASP A 187 -15.32 20.64 -2.93
C ASP A 187 -13.89 20.37 -3.41
N ARG A 188 -13.64 20.73 -4.68
CA ARG A 188 -12.31 20.63 -5.29
C ARG A 188 -11.27 21.53 -4.64
N ALA A 189 -11.67 22.62 -4.01
CA ALA A 189 -10.73 23.48 -3.29
C ALA A 189 -10.26 22.80 -2.01
N ALA A 190 -11.13 22.13 -1.26
CA ALA A 190 -10.77 21.32 -0.10
C ALA A 190 -9.87 20.15 -0.47
N GLN A 191 -10.19 19.40 -1.53
CA GLN A 191 -9.33 18.30 -2.03
C GLN A 191 -7.91 18.79 -2.35
N ARG A 192 -7.79 19.95 -3.02
CA ARG A 192 -6.48 20.56 -3.30
C ARG A 192 -5.73 20.99 -2.03
N ARG A 193 -6.41 21.64 -1.08
CA ARG A 193 -5.80 22.04 0.20
C ARG A 193 -5.25 20.84 0.96
N LEU A 194 -6.02 19.75 1.04
CA LEU A 194 -5.58 18.51 1.66
C LEU A 194 -4.34 17.93 0.95
N GLY A 195 -4.38 17.84 -0.38
CA GLY A 195 -3.23 17.38 -1.17
C GLY A 195 -1.98 18.23 -0.93
N SER A 196 -2.10 19.55 -0.92
CA SER A 196 -0.98 20.47 -0.62
C SER A 196 -0.46 20.28 0.80
N SER A 197 -1.34 20.18 1.79
CA SER A 197 -0.95 19.95 3.19
C SER A 197 -0.15 18.66 3.36
N LEU A 198 -0.54 17.59 2.65
CA LEU A 198 0.19 16.31 2.68
C LEU A 198 1.52 16.39 1.94
N ALA A 199 1.60 17.11 0.83
CA ALA A 199 2.83 17.30 0.08
C ALA A 199 3.89 18.10 0.86
N GLU A 200 3.44 19.04 1.69
CA GLU A 200 4.30 19.90 2.51
C GLU A 200 4.78 19.23 3.81
N ASP A 201 4.25 18.05 4.16
CA ASP A 201 4.67 17.31 5.36
C ASP A 201 6.15 16.90 5.26
N PRO A 202 7.03 17.35 6.19
CA PRO A 202 8.44 16.98 6.15
C PRO A 202 8.68 15.48 6.35
N GLU A 203 7.79 14.76 7.04
CA GLU A 203 7.96 13.35 7.34
C GLU A 203 7.65 12.47 6.11
N ILE A 204 6.76 12.91 5.20
CA ILE A 204 6.51 12.19 3.94
C ILE A 204 7.77 12.13 3.06
N ARG A 205 8.65 13.15 3.18
CA ARG A 205 9.96 13.19 2.52
C ARG A 205 10.94 12.19 3.12
N VAL A 206 10.88 11.98 4.44
CA VAL A 206 11.67 10.94 5.11
C VAL A 206 11.20 9.57 4.66
N TYR A 207 9.89 9.37 4.58
CA TYR A 207 9.29 8.12 4.11
C TYR A 207 9.65 7.81 2.66
N HIS A 208 9.49 8.78 1.75
CA HIS A 208 9.88 8.66 0.35
C HIS A 208 11.34 8.23 0.19
N ARG A 209 12.27 8.86 0.95
CA ARG A 209 13.69 8.48 0.94
C ARG A 209 13.93 7.05 1.43
N ARG A 210 13.18 6.57 2.44
CA ARG A 210 13.31 5.19 2.95
C ARG A 210 12.84 4.14 1.94
N ILE A 211 11.84 4.47 1.13
CA ILE A 211 11.32 3.58 0.08
C ILE A 211 12.29 3.51 -1.12
N ILE A 212 12.87 4.64 -1.56
CA ILE A 212 13.82 4.67 -2.70
C ILE A 212 15.17 4.01 -2.38
N PHE A 213 15.84 4.46 -1.32
CA PHE A 213 17.29 4.28 -1.20
C PHE A 213 17.71 3.01 -0.45
N GLY A 214 16.80 2.05 -0.31
CA GLY A 214 17.05 0.83 0.45
C GLY A 214 18.08 -0.13 -0.17
N LYS A 215 18.36 -0.06 -1.47
CA LYS A 215 19.34 -0.94 -2.14
C LYS A 215 20.09 -0.33 -3.35
N LEU A 216 19.63 0.78 -3.93
CA LEU A 216 20.20 1.32 -5.19
C LEU A 216 21.60 1.98 -5.06
N LEU A 217 22.18 2.08 -3.86
CA LEU A 217 23.49 2.74 -3.64
C LEU A 217 24.53 1.90 -2.87
N PHE A 218 24.25 0.62 -2.59
CA PHE A 218 25.21 -0.25 -1.88
C PHE A 218 25.45 -1.60 -2.59
N GLY A 219 25.23 -1.65 -3.90
CA GLY A 219 25.63 -2.76 -4.77
C GLY A 219 26.79 -2.34 -5.66
#